data_AF-S4PQD2-F1
#
_entry.id   AF-S4PQD2-F1
#
_cell.length_a   1.000
_cell.length_b   1.000
_cell.length_c   1.000
_cell.angle_alpha   90.00
_cell.angle_beta   90.00
_cell.angle_gamma   90.00
#
_symmetry.space_group_name_H-M   'P 1'
#
loop_
_entity.id
_entity.type
_entity.pdbx_description
1 polymer ?
#
loop_
_entity_poly.entity_id
_entity_poly.type
_entity_poly.pdbx_seq_one_letter_code
_entity_poly.pdbx_strand_id
1 'polypeptide(L)'
;MQNIEKKANNQLNNLPTETSAGSGLYAILEFLERLCDRGRNGRVLAQHGENGQLKYLLLNPAEHFAQVVNQCRSVIVAGGTMEPVAEFQALLTNNSLEVDKVNVVKCEHVVPPDNVLGVCLSKGPSNVHLNFSYENRSSKDLLNEVGRILRNACSIIPDGIVCFL
;
A
#
# COMPACT_ATOMS: atom_id res chain seq x y z
N MET A 1 38.14 -16.08 14.21
CA MET A 1 36.69 -15.88 14.50
C MET A 1 36.40 -14.46 15.02
N GLN A 2 37.10 -13.42 14.54
CA GLN A 2 36.91 -12.02 14.97
C GLN A 2 36.93 -11.01 13.79
N ASN A 3 37.02 -11.47 12.54
CA ASN A 3 37.16 -10.60 11.36
C ASN A 3 35.97 -10.65 10.38
N ILE A 4 34.85 -11.29 10.77
CA ILE A 4 33.63 -11.35 9.94
C ILE A 4 32.56 -10.35 10.45
N GLU A 5 32.57 -9.98 11.73
CA GLU A 5 31.62 -9.01 12.29
C GLU A 5 31.89 -7.55 11.89
N LYS A 6 33.10 -7.20 11.43
CA LYS A 6 33.42 -5.81 11.04
C LYS A 6 32.94 -5.38 9.66
N LYS A 7 32.44 -6.30 8.81
CA LYS A 7 31.96 -5.95 7.45
C LYS A 7 30.46 -5.69 7.35
N ALA A 8 29.67 -5.95 8.39
CA ALA A 8 28.22 -5.73 8.38
C ALA A 8 27.80 -4.30 8.83
N ASN A 9 28.69 -3.55 9.48
CA ASN A 9 28.34 -2.25 10.09
C ASN A 9 28.59 -1.01 9.23
N ASN A 10 29.01 -1.14 7.97
CA ASN A 10 29.38 0.02 7.12
C ASN A 10 28.38 0.32 5.98
N GLN A 11 27.15 -0.20 6.00
CA GLN A 11 26.14 0.10 4.98
C GLN A 11 24.86 0.79 5.49
N LEU A 12 24.80 1.22 6.76
CA LEU A 12 23.60 1.84 7.33
C LEU A 12 23.67 3.36 7.55
N ASN A 13 24.76 4.03 7.17
CA ASN A 13 24.92 5.47 7.40
C ASN A 13 25.15 6.26 6.11
N ASN A 14 24.17 6.27 5.21
CA ASN A 14 24.07 7.32 4.19
C ASN A 14 22.58 7.54 3.83
N LEU A 15 21.81 8.11 4.78
CA LEU A 15 20.72 9.00 4.37
C LEU A 15 21.35 10.36 4.04
N PRO A 16 20.91 11.05 2.98
CA PRO A 16 21.36 12.40 2.70
C PRO A 16 20.82 13.33 3.80
N THR A 17 21.61 13.53 4.86
CA THR A 17 21.33 14.51 5.90
C THR A 17 21.85 15.87 5.44
N GLU A 18 21.19 16.43 4.44
CA GLU A 18 21.11 17.89 4.30
C GLU A 18 19.63 18.27 4.27
N THR A 19 18.98 18.07 5.42
CA THR A 19 17.71 18.72 5.72
C THR A 19 18.03 20.20 5.86
N SER A 20 17.87 20.99 4.79
CA SER A 20 17.90 22.45 4.87
C SER A 20 17.07 22.92 6.07
N ALA A 21 17.54 23.90 6.84
CA ALA A 21 16.83 24.36 8.04
C ALA A 21 15.33 24.67 7.79
N GLY A 22 14.98 25.02 6.54
CA GLY A 22 13.59 25.16 6.10
C GLY A 22 12.77 23.88 6.18
N SER A 23 13.27 22.73 5.73
CA SER A 23 12.48 21.49 5.67
C SER A 23 12.19 20.90 7.05
N GLY A 24 13.06 21.09 8.04
CA GLY A 24 12.79 20.71 9.42
C GLY A 24 11.68 21.54 10.06
N LEU A 25 11.69 22.86 9.83
CA LEU A 25 10.62 23.75 10.32
C LEU A 25 9.28 23.43 9.65
N TYR A 26 9.26 23.19 8.34
CA TYR A 26 8.02 22.80 7.64
C TYR A 26 7.42 21.51 8.18
N ALA A 27 8.25 20.51 8.50
CA ALA A 27 7.76 19.27 9.10
C ALA A 27 7.10 19.51 10.48
N ILE A 28 7.66 20.40 11.30
CA ILE A 28 7.08 20.78 12.60
C ILE A 28 5.78 21.55 12.40
N LEU A 29 5.75 22.52 11.48
CA LEU A 29 4.56 23.31 11.20
C LEU A 29 3.42 22.43 10.67
N GLU A 30 3.71 21.53 9.75
CA GLU A 30 2.72 20.57 9.24
C GLU A 30 2.19 19.67 10.36
N PHE A 31 3.07 19.17 11.24
CA PHE A 31 2.66 18.36 12.38
C PHE A 31 1.74 19.15 13.33
N LEU A 32 2.08 20.39 13.67
CA LEU A 32 1.25 21.26 14.51
C LEU A 32 -0.10 21.56 13.85
N GLU A 33 -0.14 21.78 12.54
CA GLU A 33 -1.38 21.99 11.80
C GLU A 33 -2.27 20.73 11.88
N ARG A 34 -1.70 19.53 11.79
CA ARG A 34 -2.47 18.28 11.98
C ARG A 34 -3.02 18.13 13.41
N LEU A 35 -2.35 18.69 14.42
CA LEU A 35 -2.88 18.70 15.80
C LEU A 35 -4.09 19.62 15.99
N CYS A 36 -4.34 20.54 15.07
CA CYS A 36 -5.54 21.39 15.08
C CYS A 36 -6.79 20.67 14.57
N ASP A 37 -6.67 19.48 13.98
CA ASP A 37 -7.82 18.67 13.57
C ASP A 37 -8.53 18.04 14.78
N ARG A 38 -9.79 17.64 14.62
CA ARG A 38 -10.58 17.03 15.68
C ARG A 38 -9.91 15.74 16.17
N GLY A 39 -9.69 15.63 17.47
CA GLY A 39 -9.07 14.43 18.07
C GLY A 39 -9.80 13.11 17.80
N ARG A 40 -11.06 13.13 17.36
CA ARG A 40 -11.77 11.93 16.89
C ARG A 40 -11.23 11.39 15.55
N ASN A 41 -10.67 12.25 14.71
CA ASN A 41 -10.23 11.91 13.35
C ASN A 41 -8.84 11.31 13.31
N GLY A 42 -7.99 11.51 14.33
CA GLY A 42 -6.61 11.04 14.30
C GLY A 42 -6.02 10.72 15.67
N ARG A 43 -4.80 10.16 15.66
CA ARG A 43 -4.03 9.83 16.86
C ARG A 43 -2.58 10.25 16.69
N VAL A 44 -1.94 10.66 17.79
CA VAL A 44 -0.49 10.88 17.82
C VAL A 44 0.16 9.63 18.42
N LEU A 45 1.07 9.04 17.65
CA LEU A 45 1.93 7.95 18.11
C LEU A 45 3.26 8.57 18.54
N ALA A 46 3.66 8.29 19.78
CA ALA A 46 4.93 8.75 20.34
C ALA A 46 5.84 7.57 20.61
N GLN A 47 6.98 7.53 19.92
CA GLN A 47 8.05 6.56 20.16
C GLN A 47 9.17 7.23 20.94
N HIS A 48 9.59 6.59 22.04
CA HIS A 48 10.67 7.07 22.90
C HIS A 48 11.95 6.26 22.64
N GLY A 49 13.12 6.90 22.76
CA GLY A 49 14.43 6.27 22.55
C GLY A 49 15.42 7.21 21.85
N GLU A 50 16.60 6.70 21.48
CA GLU A 50 17.66 7.48 20.79
C GLU A 50 17.17 8.10 19.46
N ASN A 51 16.17 7.51 18.81
CA ASN A 51 15.49 8.03 17.63
C ASN A 51 14.00 8.28 17.92
N GLY A 52 13.71 9.06 18.97
CA GLY A 52 12.34 9.40 19.33
C GLY A 52 11.58 10.05 18.16
N GLN A 53 10.34 9.63 17.93
CA GLN A 53 9.51 10.11 16.82
C GLN A 53 8.09 10.39 17.29
N LEU A 54 7.51 11.47 16.77
CA LEU A 54 6.07 11.74 16.82
C LEU A 54 5.48 11.53 15.43
N LYS A 55 4.39 10.77 15.34
CA LYS A 55 3.66 10.53 14.10
C LYS A 55 2.18 10.80 14.30
N TYR A 56 1.60 11.69 13.51
CA TYR A 56 0.15 11.84 13.43
C TYR A 56 -0.41 10.80 12.45
N LEU A 57 -1.43 10.06 12.88
CA LEU A 57 -2.14 9.09 12.07
C LEU A 57 -3.60 9.53 11.94
N LEU A 58 -4.01 9.90 10.73
CA LEU A 58 -5.40 10.14 10.38
C LEU A 58 -6.13 8.79 10.32
N LEU A 59 -7.15 8.64 11.16
CA LEU A 59 -8.01 7.45 11.24
C LEU A 59 -9.30 7.60 10.44
N ASN A 60 -9.80 8.82 10.26
CA ASN A 60 -11.03 9.07 9.52
C ASN A 60 -10.80 10.08 8.36
N PRO A 61 -10.56 9.59 7.13
CA PRO A 61 -10.39 10.47 5.97
C PRO A 61 -11.70 11.08 5.46
N ALA A 62 -12.87 10.57 5.90
CA ALA A 62 -14.16 10.97 5.34
C ALA A 62 -14.52 12.44 5.61
N GLU A 63 -14.06 13.02 6.74
CA GLU A 63 -14.30 14.44 7.03
C GLU A 63 -13.60 15.38 6.04
N HIS A 64 -12.35 15.06 5.68
CA HIS A 64 -11.64 15.83 4.66
C HIS A 64 -12.30 15.67 3.28
N PHE A 65 -12.80 14.47 2.99
CA PHE A 65 -13.52 14.20 1.74
C PHE A 65 -14.86 14.94 1.67
N ALA A 66 -15.57 15.07 2.79
CA ALA A 66 -16.83 15.78 2.88
C ALA A 66 -16.67 17.25 2.48
N GLN A 67 -15.55 17.90 2.82
CA GLN A 67 -15.27 19.26 2.36
C GLN A 67 -15.22 19.35 0.83
N VAL A 68 -14.54 18.42 0.16
CA VAL A 68 -14.45 18.36 -1.30
C VAL A 68 -15.84 18.16 -1.90
N VAL A 69 -16.61 17.20 -1.38
CA VAL A 69 -17.97 16.91 -1.84
C VAL A 69 -18.90 18.11 -1.68
N ASN A 70 -18.79 18.85 -0.58
CA ASN A 70 -19.64 20.02 -0.31
C ASN A 70 -19.26 21.25 -1.14
N GLN A 71 -17.99 21.42 -1.49
CA GLN A 71 -17.50 22.58 -2.24
C GLN A 71 -17.66 22.41 -3.75
N CYS A 72 -17.65 21.17 -4.25
CA CYS A 72 -17.79 20.87 -5.67
C CYS A 72 -19.27 20.77 -6.08
N ARG A 73 -19.59 21.24 -7.28
CA ARG A 73 -20.91 20.98 -7.90
C ARG A 73 -21.14 19.49 -8.16
N SER A 74 -20.08 18.77 -8.51
CA SER A 74 -20.07 17.33 -8.78
C SER A 74 -18.67 16.78 -8.57
N VAL A 75 -18.56 15.57 -8.01
CA VAL A 75 -17.30 14.84 -7.85
C VAL A 75 -17.36 13.58 -8.71
N ILE A 76 -16.32 13.35 -9.52
CA ILE A 76 -16.18 12.16 -10.35
C ILE A 76 -14.89 11.46 -9.94
N VAL A 77 -14.99 10.20 -9.51
CA VAL A 77 -13.85 9.34 -9.22
C VAL A 77 -13.77 8.28 -10.31
N ALA A 78 -12.63 8.19 -10.99
CA ALA A 78 -12.42 7.26 -12.10
C ALA A 78 -11.08 6.54 -11.94
N GLY A 79 -11.05 5.24 -12.23
CA GLY A 79 -9.88 4.40 -12.12
C GLY A 79 -10.15 2.98 -12.65
N GLY A 80 -9.09 2.29 -13.06
CA GLY A 80 -9.19 0.94 -13.63
C GLY A 80 -9.29 -0.20 -12.61
N THR A 81 -8.88 0.03 -11.36
CA THR A 81 -8.75 -1.00 -10.32
C THR A 81 -9.47 -0.60 -9.03
N MET A 82 -10.70 -0.08 -9.15
CA MET A 82 -11.46 0.49 -8.03
C MET A 82 -12.36 -0.51 -7.28
N GLU A 83 -12.31 -1.79 -7.61
CA GLU A 83 -13.10 -2.80 -6.90
C GLU A 83 -12.40 -3.18 -5.58
N PRO A 84 -13.09 -3.23 -4.43
CA PRO A 84 -14.54 -3.00 -4.24
C PRO A 84 -14.92 -1.51 -4.13
N VAL A 85 -16.00 -1.11 -4.82
CA VAL A 85 -16.46 0.30 -4.86
C VAL A 85 -17.12 0.80 -3.57
N ALA A 86 -17.46 -0.11 -2.65
CA ALA A 86 -18.19 0.21 -1.41
C ALA A 86 -17.43 1.20 -0.51
N GLU A 87 -16.10 1.10 -0.46
CA GLU A 87 -15.28 2.02 0.33
C GLU A 87 -15.36 3.46 -0.22
N PHE A 88 -15.30 3.62 -1.55
CA PHE A 88 -15.46 4.92 -2.19
C PHE A 88 -16.85 5.51 -1.96
N GLN A 89 -17.90 4.68 -2.02
CA GLN A 89 -19.26 5.12 -1.71
C GLN A 89 -19.35 5.65 -0.27
N ALA A 90 -18.81 4.91 0.69
CA ALA A 90 -18.78 5.32 2.09
C ALA A 90 -17.98 6.62 2.30
N LEU A 91 -16.83 6.78 1.62
CA LEU A 91 -16.05 8.02 1.69
C LEU A 91 -16.81 9.21 1.11
N LEU A 92 -17.47 9.04 -0.04
CA LEU A 92 -18.22 10.09 -0.73
C LEU A 92 -19.49 10.51 0.03
N THR A 93 -20.13 9.60 0.77
CA THR A 93 -21.32 9.88 1.57
C THR A 93 -21.00 10.18 3.04
N ASN A 94 -19.72 10.28 3.42
CA ASN A 94 -19.30 10.42 4.81
C ASN A 94 -19.92 9.36 5.74
N ASN A 95 -19.92 8.10 5.29
CA ASN A 95 -20.57 6.94 5.93
C ASN A 95 -22.09 7.09 6.15
N SER A 96 -22.74 8.01 5.44
CA SER A 96 -24.20 8.14 5.47
C SER A 96 -24.84 7.07 4.59
N LEU A 97 -26.04 6.62 4.98
CA LEU A 97 -26.84 5.62 4.25
C LEU A 97 -27.44 6.14 2.93
N GLU A 98 -27.11 7.37 2.50
CA GLU A 98 -27.60 8.00 1.27
C GLU A 98 -26.84 7.51 0.02
N VAL A 99 -26.76 6.20 -0.17
CA VAL A 99 -26.05 5.57 -1.31
C VAL A 99 -26.66 5.97 -2.65
N ASP A 100 -27.95 6.34 -2.68
CA ASP A 100 -28.71 6.75 -3.86
C ASP A 100 -28.16 8.00 -4.56
N LYS A 101 -27.23 8.74 -3.93
CA LYS A 101 -26.54 9.89 -4.54
C LYS A 101 -25.31 9.53 -5.36
N VAL A 102 -24.81 8.29 -5.26
CA VAL A 102 -23.56 7.86 -5.93
C VAL A 102 -23.86 6.98 -7.12
N ASN A 103 -23.65 7.53 -8.32
CA ASN A 103 -23.74 6.76 -9.56
C ASN A 103 -22.43 6.00 -9.81
N VAL A 104 -22.53 4.67 -9.96
CA VAL A 104 -21.40 3.82 -10.31
C VAL A 104 -21.54 3.36 -11.74
N VAL A 105 -20.54 3.68 -12.57
CA VAL A 105 -20.44 3.25 -13.96
C VAL A 105 -19.24 2.31 -14.07
N LYS A 106 -19.47 1.10 -14.58
CA LYS A 106 -18.42 0.15 -14.93
C LYS A 106 -18.35 0.06 -16.45
N CYS A 107 -17.22 0.48 -17.01
CA CYS A 107 -16.96 0.33 -18.43
C CYS A 107 -16.54 -1.10 -18.73
N GLU A 108 -16.94 -1.61 -19.89
CA GLU A 108 -16.47 -2.91 -20.36
C GLU A 108 -14.97 -2.89 -20.70
N HIS A 109 -14.36 -4.07 -20.66
CA HIS A 109 -12.95 -4.22 -20.94
C HIS A 109 -12.69 -4.09 -22.45
N VAL A 110 -11.75 -3.22 -22.84
CA VAL A 110 -11.42 -2.99 -24.27
C VAL A 110 -10.70 -4.20 -24.88
N VAL A 111 -9.98 -4.97 -24.06
CA VAL A 111 -9.24 -6.15 -24.53
C VAL A 111 -10.16 -7.38 -24.47
N PRO A 112 -10.23 -8.18 -25.54
CA PRO A 112 -10.98 -9.43 -25.57
C PRO A 112 -10.57 -10.39 -24.44
N PRO A 113 -11.50 -11.21 -23.92
CA PRO A 113 -11.20 -12.17 -22.84
C PRO A 113 -10.11 -13.17 -23.22
N ASP A 114 -10.01 -13.55 -24.50
CA ASP A 114 -9.00 -14.51 -24.98
C ASP A 114 -7.56 -13.99 -24.89
N ASN A 115 -7.38 -12.67 -24.73
CA ASN A 115 -6.07 -12.04 -24.63
C ASN A 115 -5.62 -11.84 -23.16
N VAL A 116 -6.44 -12.22 -22.17
CA VAL A 116 -6.12 -12.06 -20.75
C VAL A 116 -6.49 -13.32 -19.98
N LEU A 117 -5.48 -13.99 -19.40
CA LEU A 117 -5.68 -15.15 -18.55
C LEU A 117 -5.37 -14.82 -17.09
N GLY A 118 -6.40 -14.82 -16.24
CA GLY A 118 -6.25 -14.76 -14.79
C GLY A 118 -6.15 -16.16 -14.19
N VAL A 119 -5.07 -16.47 -13.48
CA VAL A 119 -4.88 -17.77 -12.81
C VAL A 119 -4.58 -17.55 -11.34
N CYS A 120 -5.32 -18.24 -10.47
CA CYS A 120 -5.02 -18.34 -9.04
C CYS A 120 -4.36 -19.69 -8.76
N LEU A 121 -3.09 -19.67 -8.36
CA LEU A 121 -2.35 -20.87 -7.97
C LEU A 121 -2.35 -21.00 -6.45
N SER A 122 -2.99 -22.04 -5.92
CA SER A 122 -2.97 -22.35 -4.48
C SER A 122 -1.84 -23.32 -4.09
N LYS A 123 -1.28 -24.02 -5.07
CA LYS A 123 -0.21 -25.02 -4.89
C LYS A 123 0.79 -24.93 -6.03
N GLY A 124 2.04 -25.25 -5.73
CA GLY A 124 3.08 -25.34 -6.75
C GLY A 124 3.20 -26.72 -7.41
N PRO A 125 4.15 -26.88 -8.36
CA PRO A 125 4.35 -28.11 -9.13
C PRO A 125 4.62 -29.38 -8.31
N SER A 126 5.16 -29.23 -7.10
CA SER A 126 5.45 -30.31 -6.16
C SER A 126 4.33 -30.50 -5.12
N ASN A 127 3.15 -29.93 -5.37
CA ASN A 127 1.95 -29.99 -4.53
C ASN A 127 2.13 -29.32 -3.15
N VAL A 128 3.15 -28.47 -2.99
CA VAL A 128 3.33 -27.65 -1.78
C VAL A 128 2.31 -26.52 -1.80
N HIS A 129 1.62 -26.30 -0.68
CA HIS A 129 0.65 -25.22 -0.54
C HIS A 129 1.35 -23.86 -0.48
N LEU A 130 0.89 -22.92 -1.30
CA LEU A 130 1.43 -21.57 -1.32
C LEU A 130 0.81 -20.77 -0.18
N ASN A 131 1.50 -20.70 0.96
CA ASN A 131 1.10 -19.92 2.13
C ASN A 131 2.22 -18.96 2.54
N PHE A 132 2.07 -17.69 2.18
CA PHE A 132 3.06 -16.63 2.43
C PHE A 132 2.79 -15.85 3.72
N SER A 133 2.24 -16.50 4.76
CA SER A 133 2.10 -15.88 6.08
C SER A 133 3.46 -15.49 6.68
N TYR A 134 3.45 -14.57 7.65
CA TYR A 134 4.68 -14.12 8.33
C TYR A 134 5.49 -15.28 8.93
N GLU A 135 4.79 -16.28 9.48
CA GLU A 135 5.40 -17.49 10.03
C GLU A 135 6.15 -18.32 8.98
N ASN A 136 5.58 -18.44 7.78
CA ASN A 136 6.09 -19.31 6.72
C ASN A 136 7.03 -18.62 5.73
N ARG A 137 7.22 -17.30 5.82
CA ARG A 137 8.00 -16.51 4.85
C ARG A 137 9.45 -16.95 4.68
N SER A 138 10.03 -17.59 5.71
CA SER A 138 11.41 -18.12 5.69
C SER A 138 11.48 -19.60 5.37
N SER A 139 10.35 -20.24 5.02
CA SER A 139 10.30 -21.65 4.65
C SER A 139 11.07 -21.90 3.36
N LYS A 140 12.11 -22.74 3.44
CA LYS A 140 12.90 -23.13 2.27
C LYS A 140 12.06 -23.85 1.23
N ASP A 141 11.10 -24.68 1.67
CA ASP A 141 10.24 -25.43 0.75
C ASP A 141 9.34 -24.50 -0.05
N LEU A 142 8.78 -23.48 0.61
CA LEU A 142 7.96 -22.47 -0.05
C LEU A 142 8.78 -21.63 -1.05
N LEU A 143 9.98 -21.21 -0.66
CA LEU A 143 10.89 -20.45 -1.55
C LEU A 143 11.33 -21.29 -2.76
N ASN A 144 11.66 -22.56 -2.54
CA ASN A 144 11.98 -23.48 -3.62
C ASN A 144 10.78 -23.68 -4.57
N GLU A 145 9.56 -23.71 -4.01
CA GLU A 145 8.35 -23.87 -4.80
C GLU A 145 8.07 -22.64 -5.68
N VAL A 146 8.23 -21.42 -5.15
CA VAL A 146 8.17 -20.18 -5.94
C VAL A 146 9.22 -20.21 -7.06
N GLY A 147 10.45 -20.63 -6.76
CA GLY A 147 11.52 -20.77 -7.75
C GLY A 147 11.14 -21.74 -8.88
N ARG A 148 10.51 -22.87 -8.55
CA ARG A 148 10.00 -23.84 -9.55
C ARG A 148 8.90 -23.23 -10.43
N ILE A 149 7.96 -22.50 -9.84
CA ILE A 149 6.89 -21.81 -10.58
C ILE A 149 7.48 -20.80 -11.56
N LEU A 150 8.36 -19.92 -11.08
CA LEU A 150 9.00 -18.90 -11.92
C LEU A 150 9.83 -19.54 -13.04
N ARG A 151 10.65 -20.55 -12.73
CA ARG A 151 11.42 -21.26 -13.76
C ARG A 151 10.53 -21.84 -14.85
N ASN A 152 9.41 -22.46 -14.48
CA ASN A 152 8.48 -23.02 -15.45
C ASN A 152 7.82 -21.92 -16.30
N ALA A 153 7.35 -20.83 -15.68
CA ALA A 153 6.80 -19.68 -16.40
C ALA A 153 7.81 -19.05 -17.37
N CYS A 154 9.04 -18.77 -16.90
CA CYS A 154 10.12 -18.21 -17.73
C CYS A 154 10.49 -19.10 -18.91
N SER A 155 10.26 -20.42 -18.82
CA SER A 155 10.61 -21.34 -19.91
C SER A 155 9.63 -21.31 -21.09
N ILE A 156 8.43 -20.77 -20.89
CA ILE A 156 7.36 -20.73 -21.91
C ILE A 156 6.95 -19.32 -22.33
N ILE A 157 7.22 -18.29 -21.51
CA ILE A 157 6.84 -16.90 -21.80
C ILE A 157 7.97 -16.22 -22.59
N PRO A 158 7.75 -15.82 -23.86
CA PRO A 158 8.82 -15.33 -24.73
C PRO A 158 9.23 -13.88 -24.45
N ASP A 159 8.28 -12.99 -24.14
CA ASP A 159 8.48 -11.53 -24.19
C ASP A 159 8.75 -10.88 -22.82
N GLY A 160 8.99 -11.70 -21.80
CA GLY A 160 9.37 -11.25 -20.46
C GLY A 160 8.27 -11.38 -19.41
N ILE A 161 8.68 -11.26 -18.14
CA ILE A 161 7.83 -11.44 -16.97
C ILE A 161 8.05 -10.28 -16.01
N VAL A 162 6.96 -9.80 -15.40
CA VAL A 162 6.99 -8.85 -14.28
C VAL A 162 6.56 -9.60 -13.02
N CYS A 163 7.36 -9.50 -11.96
CA CYS A 163 7.10 -10.17 -10.69
C CYS A 163 7.03 -9.14 -9.56
N PHE A 164 5.96 -9.21 -8.76
CA PHE A 164 5.76 -8.40 -7.56
C PHE A 164 5.94 -9.31 -6.33
N LEU A 165 6.62 -8.81 -5.29
CA LEU A 165 6.98 -9.55 -4.07
C LEU A 165 6.31 -8.95 -2.83
#